data_AF-A0A1W1DMM1-F1
#
_entry.id   AF-A0A1W1DMM1-F1
#
_cell.length_a   1.000
_cell.length_b   1.000
_cell.length_c   1.000
_cell.angle_alpha   90.00
_cell.angle_beta   90.00
_cell.angle_gamma   90.00
#
_symmetry.space_group_name_H-M   'P 1'
#
loop_
_entity.id
_entity.type
_entity.pdbx_description
1 polymer ?
#
loop_
_entity_poly.entity_id
_entity_poly.type
_entity_poly.pdbx_seq_one_letter_code
_entity_poly.pdbx_strand_id
1 'polypeptide(L)' 'MQVSIDGRTQTIQPKDIITKISAEYLIFMDENSVQQELRADKIILQDIL' A
#
# COMPACT_ATOMS: atom_id res chain seq x y z
N MET A 1 1.22 -1.09 -9.46
CA MET A 1 -0.22 -1.22 -9.11
C MET A 1 -0.73 0.17 -8.77
N GLN A 2 -1.91 0.57 -9.22
CA GLN A 2 -2.53 1.83 -8.79
C GLN A 2 -3.41 1.57 -7.57
N VAL A 3 -3.24 2.39 -6.53
CA VAL A 3 -4.01 2.29 -5.28
C VAL A 3 -4.45 3.68 -4.85
N SER A 4 -5.56 3.75 -4.12
CA SER A 4 -6.00 4.98 -3.44
C SER A 4 -5.46 4.97 -2.02
N ILE A 5 -4.56 5.91 -1.71
CA ILE A 5 -4.02 6.12 -0.36
C ILE A 5 -4.37 7.56 0.03
N ASP A 6 -5.03 7.73 1.17
CA ASP A 6 -5.53 9.03 1.64
C ASP A 6 -6.37 9.81 0.60
N GLY A 7 -7.16 9.08 -0.20
CA GLY A 7 -8.01 9.66 -1.24
C GLY A 7 -7.26 10.12 -2.50
N ARG A 8 -5.95 9.86 -2.59
CA ARG A 8 -5.13 10.12 -3.78
C ARG A 8 -4.77 8.82 -4.47
N THR A 9 -4.99 8.77 -5.78
CA THR A 9 -4.52 7.65 -6.60
C THR A 9 -3.02 7.78 -6.82
N GLN A 10 -2.27 6.78 -6.42
CA GLN A 10 -0.82 6.71 -6.62
C GLN A 10 -0.42 5.36 -7.19
N THR A 11 0.66 5.36 -7.97
CA THR A 11 1.27 4.13 -8.46
C THR A 11 2.29 3.65 -7.45
N ILE A 12 2.15 2.40 -7.00
CA ILE A 12 3.07 1.76 -6.06
C ILE A 12 3.73 0.52 -6.67
N GLN A 13 4.93 0.23 -6.18
CA GLN A 13 5.63 -1.03 -6.42
C GLN A 13 5.68 -1.84 -5.12
N PRO A 14 4.81 -2.87 -4.96
CA PRO A 14 4.85 -3.73 -3.78
C PRO A 14 6.19 -4.47 -3.71
N LYS A 15 6.73 -4.62 -2.49
CA LYS A 15 7.99 -5.28 -2.21
C LYS A 15 7.80 -6.51 -1.33
N ASP A 16 7.09 -6.36 -0.23
CA ASP A 16 6.90 -7.43 0.75
C ASP A 16 5.65 -7.18 1.61
N ILE A 17 5.22 -8.19 2.36
CA ILE A 17 4.20 -8.08 3.40
C ILE A 17 4.82 -8.55 4.71
N ILE A 18 4.79 -7.69 5.73
CA ILE A 18 5.33 -8.02 7.05
C ILE A 18 4.24 -8.02 8.11
N THR A 19 4.33 -8.94 9.07
CA THR A 19 3.47 -8.98 10.25
C THR A 19 4.16 -8.30 11.41
N LYS A 20 3.55 -7.24 11.96
CA LYS A 20 3.92 -6.64 13.25
C LYS A 20 2.90 -7.07 14.30
N ILE A 21 3.16 -6.81 15.59
CA ILE A 21 2.48 -7.37 16.79
C ILE A 21 0.93 -7.27 16.76
N SER A 22 0.32 -6.51 15.85
CA SER A 22 -1.13 -6.36 15.74
C SER A 22 -1.70 -6.24 14.32
N ALA A 23 -0.88 -6.27 13.27
CA ALA A 23 -1.36 -6.06 11.90
C ALA A 23 -0.33 -6.48 10.84
N GLU A 24 -0.84 -6.72 9.64
CA GLU A 24 -0.05 -6.87 8.43
C GLU A 24 0.19 -5.50 7.77
N TYR A 25 1.38 -5.34 7.20
CA TYR A 25 1.80 -4.13 6.53
C TYR A 25 2.36 -4.48 5.15
N LEU A 26 1.85 -3.80 4.13
CA LEU A 26 2.41 -3.78 2.80
C LEU A 26 3.62 -2.83 2.79
N ILE A 27 4.78 -3.37 2.43
CA ILE A 27 5.98 -2.61 2.14
C ILE A 27 6.01 -2.35 0.64
N PHE A 28 6.12 -1.09 0.23
CA PHE A 28 6.14 -0.71 -1.18
C PHE A 28 7.03 0.50 -1.43
N MET A 29 7.44 0.69 -2.68
CA MET A 29 8.06 1.93 -3.14
C MET A 29 7.01 2.84 -3.76
N ASP A 30 7.03 4.11 -3.41
CA ASP A 30 6.21 5.16 -4.02
C ASP A 30 6.82 5.71 -5.33
N GLU A 31 6.15 6.69 -5.93
CA GLU A 31 6.58 7.36 -7.17
C GLU A 31 7.90 8.12 -7.05
N ASN A 32 8.31 8.47 -5.82
CA ASN A 32 9.56 9.17 -5.53
C ASN A 32 10.69 8.18 -5.20
N SER A 33 10.47 6.88 -5.41
CA SER A 33 11.41 5.83 -5.01
C SER A 33 11.74 5.85 -3.51
N VAL A 34 10.76 6.23 -2.68
CA VAL A 34 10.87 6.14 -1.22
C VAL A 34 10.10 4.91 -0.74
N GLN A 35 10.70 4.16 0.20
CA GLN A 35 10.02 3.03 0.82
C GLN A 35 8.98 3.53 1.82
N GLN A 36 7.76 3.02 1.69
CA GLN A 36 6.63 3.32 2.54
C GLN A 36 6.07 2.03 3.14
N GLU A 37 5.36 2.19 4.25
CA GLU A 37 4.61 1.11 4.90
C GLU A 37 3.13 1.48 4.95
N LEU A 38 2.25 0.59 4.47
CA LEU A 38 0.80 0.76 4.56
C LEU A 38 0.19 -0.43 5.27
N ARG A 39 -0.62 -0.16 6.29
CA ARG A 39 -1.33 -1.21 7.02
C ARG A 39 -2.38 -1.86 6.11
N ALA A 40 -2.33 -3.18 5.97
CA ALA A 40 -3.10 -3.91 4.97
C ALA A 40 -4.62 -3.79 5.17
N ASP A 41 -5.08 -3.69 6.43
CA ASP A 41 -6.49 -3.48 6.78
C ASP A 41 -7.02 -2.07 6.45
N LYS A 42 -6.16 -1.16 6.01
CA LYS A 42 -6.51 0.19 5.52
C LYS A 42 -6.57 0.29 4.01
N ILE A 43 -6.23 -0.77 3.28
CA ILE A 43 -6.29 -0.79 1.83
C ILE A 43 -7.73 -1.00 1.39
N ILE A 44 -8.35 0.03 0.82
CA ILE A 44 -9.64 -0.08 0.15
C ILE A 44 -9.37 -0.40 -1.31
N LEU A 45 -9.59 -1.66 -1.70
CA LEU A 45 -9.63 -2.03 -3.11
C LEU A 45 -10.95 -1.51 -3.69
N GLN A 46 -10.88 -0.57 -4.63
CA GLN A 46 -12.02 -0.26 -5.47
C GLN A 46 -12.02 -1.28 -6.60
N ASP A 47 -13.00 -2.19 -6.60
CA ASP A 47 -13.24 -3.07 -7.74
C ASP A 47 -13.46 -2.21 -8.97
N ILE A 48 -12.54 -2.30 -9.93
CA ILE A 48 -12.73 -1.78 -11.27
C ILE A 48 -13.61 -2.84 -11.97
N LEU A 49 -14.93 -2.62 -11.94
CA LEU A 49 -15.91 -3.33 -12.76
C LEU A 49 -15.82 -2.88 -14.23
#